data_AF-A0A9E1IQR4-F1
#
_entry.id   AF-A0A9E1IQR4-F1
#
_cell.length_a   1.000
_cell.length_b   1.000
_cell.length_c   1.000
_cell.angle_alpha   90.00
_cell.angle_beta   90.00
_cell.angle_gamma   90.00
#
_symmetry.space_group_name_H-M   'P 1'
#
loop_
_entity.id
_entity.type
_entity.pdbx_description
1 polymer ?
#
loop_
_entity_poly.entity_id
_entity_poly.type
_entity_poly.pdbx_seq_one_letter_code
_entity_poly.pdbx_strand_id
1 'polypeptide(L)'
;MRRLNVLLALDPAAPIKVGELFEQQRNIYFQYDPAWLSDGFSLSPYHLRCSPELIQDEVGLWQGLHGVFNDSLPDGWGLLLMDRELRKSGVDPHRVSPLHRLAWLGHSTMGALVYEPVSGPDSDSLLVDLNRLANNAQQVFSGQSDEVLPELFRAGGSPGGARPKALIATKGDQVITADGEIPQGFVSWLVKFSAKDDFPDAGNIEYAYSLMAKDAGIDMPNTQLMEGQYFATQRFDRTAAGRHHIHTFGNMVGADFRVPNLDYEDLFRVVLDVT
;
A
#
# COMPACT_ATOMS: atom_id res chain seq x y z
N MET A 1 -7.65 -19.91 -1.21
CA MET A 1 -8.68 -19.22 -2.02
C MET A 1 -8.25 -19.33 -3.47
N ARG A 2 -9.12 -19.74 -4.41
CA ARG A 2 -8.69 -20.00 -5.81
C ARG A 2 -9.06 -18.89 -6.79
N ARG A 3 -9.85 -17.90 -6.37
CA ARG A 3 -10.29 -16.75 -7.18
C ARG A 3 -10.48 -15.53 -6.28
N LEU A 4 -10.17 -14.35 -6.81
CA LEU A 4 -10.29 -13.05 -6.15
C LEU A 4 -10.73 -12.03 -7.20
N ASN A 5 -11.87 -11.38 -7.00
CA ASN A 5 -12.25 -10.24 -7.82
C ASN A 5 -11.29 -9.08 -7.56
N VAL A 6 -10.90 -8.41 -8.65
CA VAL A 6 -10.17 -7.14 -8.60
C VAL A 6 -11.16 -6.05 -8.98
N LEU A 7 -11.33 -5.08 -8.10
CA LEU A 7 -12.19 -3.91 -8.33
C LEU A 7 -11.37 -2.63 -8.29
N LEU A 8 -11.80 -1.64 -9.07
CA LEU A 8 -11.28 -0.29 -9.05
C LEU A 8 -12.28 0.62 -8.33
N ALA A 9 -11.89 1.07 -7.13
CA ALA A 9 -12.68 1.91 -6.25
C ALA A 9 -12.26 3.38 -6.35
N LEU A 10 -12.31 3.98 -7.56
CA LEU A 10 -12.11 5.43 -7.70
C LEU A 10 -13.13 6.20 -6.86
N ASP A 11 -14.40 5.81 -6.96
CA ASP A 11 -15.44 6.11 -5.98
C ASP A 11 -15.61 4.89 -5.05
N PRO A 12 -15.25 5.02 -3.76
CA PRO A 12 -15.47 3.97 -2.77
C PRO A 12 -16.90 3.45 -2.66
N ALA A 13 -17.90 4.28 -2.96
CA ALA A 13 -19.30 3.89 -2.86
C ALA A 13 -19.75 3.02 -4.05
N ALA A 14 -18.98 3.00 -5.14
CA ALA A 14 -19.32 2.31 -6.38
C ALA A 14 -18.07 1.67 -7.02
N PRO A 15 -17.43 0.68 -6.37
CA PRO A 15 -16.28 0.00 -6.95
C PRO A 15 -16.68 -0.76 -8.22
N ILE A 16 -15.89 -0.61 -9.28
CA ILE A 16 -16.14 -1.25 -10.57
C ILE A 16 -15.28 -2.50 -10.68
N LYS A 17 -15.88 -3.65 -11.00
CA LYS A 17 -15.11 -4.87 -11.23
C LYS A 17 -14.27 -4.73 -12.50
N VAL A 18 -12.95 -4.88 -12.35
CA VAL A 18 -11.99 -4.82 -13.45
C VAL A 18 -11.68 -6.22 -14.00
N GLY A 19 -11.66 -7.22 -13.12
CA GLY A 19 -11.32 -8.59 -13.51
C GLY A 19 -11.27 -9.55 -12.34
N GLU A 20 -10.66 -10.70 -12.57
CA GLU A 20 -10.49 -11.76 -11.59
C GLU A 20 -9.05 -12.27 -11.61
N LEU A 21 -8.45 -12.38 -10.43
CA LEU A 21 -7.23 -13.13 -10.17
C LEU A 21 -7.60 -14.56 -9.79
N PHE A 22 -6.88 -15.55 -10.30
CA PHE A 22 -7.07 -16.93 -9.86
C PHE A 22 -5.79 -17.75 -9.87
N GLU A 23 -5.76 -18.76 -9.01
CA GLU A 23 -4.60 -19.62 -8.83
C GLU A 23 -4.90 -21.03 -9.36
N GLN A 24 -4.09 -21.51 -10.31
CA GLN A 24 -4.16 -22.85 -10.87
C GLN A 24 -2.77 -23.46 -10.97
N GLN A 25 -2.58 -24.65 -10.38
CA GLN A 25 -1.28 -25.37 -10.38
C GLN A 25 -0.09 -24.52 -9.87
N ARG A 26 -0.32 -23.63 -8.90
CA ARG A 26 0.64 -22.65 -8.33
C ARG A 26 1.00 -21.48 -9.25
N ASN A 27 0.39 -21.37 -10.42
CA ASN A 27 0.48 -20.17 -11.25
C ASN A 27 -0.71 -19.26 -10.94
N ILE A 28 -0.44 -17.96 -10.91
CA ILE A 28 -1.46 -16.92 -10.75
C ILE A 28 -1.75 -16.35 -12.14
N TYR A 29 -3.03 -16.21 -12.44
CA TYR A 29 -3.50 -15.62 -13.68
C TYR A 29 -4.46 -14.47 -13.38
N PHE A 30 -4.53 -13.54 -14.32
CA PHE A 30 -5.50 -12.46 -14.32
C PHE A 30 -6.32 -12.50 -15.61
N GLN A 31 -7.62 -12.25 -15.49
CA GLN A 31 -8.50 -12.06 -16.63
C GLN A 31 -9.34 -10.80 -16.43
N TYR A 32 -9.38 -9.94 -17.43
CA TYR A 32 -10.26 -8.78 -17.43
C TYR A 32 -11.73 -9.19 -17.48
N ASP A 33 -12.57 -8.41 -16.79
CA ASP A 33 -14.02 -8.56 -16.88
C ASP A 33 -14.50 -8.08 -18.26
N PRO A 34 -15.40 -8.82 -18.95
CA PRO A 34 -15.91 -8.40 -20.25
C PRO A 34 -16.55 -7.01 -20.24
N ALA A 35 -17.17 -6.59 -19.12
CA ALA A 35 -17.74 -5.25 -19.00
C ALA A 35 -16.65 -4.17 -18.84
N TRP A 36 -15.49 -4.51 -18.28
CA TRP A 36 -14.35 -3.58 -18.23
C TRP A 36 -13.73 -3.38 -19.61
N LEU A 37 -13.71 -4.42 -20.44
CA LEU A 37 -13.07 -4.34 -21.77
C LEU A 37 -13.80 -3.44 -22.76
N SER A 38 -15.07 -3.06 -22.52
CA SER A 38 -15.79 -2.18 -23.45
C SER A 38 -15.25 -0.76 -23.42
N ASP A 39 -15.01 -0.21 -22.22
CA ASP A 39 -14.71 1.22 -22.02
C ASP A 39 -13.63 1.47 -20.95
N GLY A 40 -13.04 0.42 -20.40
CA GLY A 40 -11.97 0.49 -19.40
C GLY A 40 -10.60 0.68 -20.02
N PHE A 41 -9.57 0.56 -19.18
CA PHE A 41 -8.17 0.76 -19.55
C PHE A 41 -7.26 -0.29 -18.94
N SER A 42 -6.02 -0.35 -19.43
CA SER A 42 -5.00 -1.27 -18.92
C SER A 42 -4.55 -0.86 -17.54
N LEU A 43 -4.54 -1.79 -16.59
CA LEU A 43 -4.05 -1.53 -15.23
C LEU A 43 -2.51 -1.47 -15.19
N SER A 44 -1.84 -2.08 -16.17
CA SER A 44 -0.39 -2.07 -16.28
C SER A 44 -0.01 -2.02 -17.76
N PRO A 45 0.51 -0.88 -18.25
CA PRO A 45 0.68 -0.64 -19.68
C PRO A 45 1.60 -1.68 -20.36
N TYR A 46 2.58 -2.20 -19.62
CA TYR A 46 3.55 -3.17 -20.16
C TYR A 46 3.16 -4.63 -19.95
N HIS A 47 2.47 -4.93 -18.85
CA HIS A 47 2.27 -6.32 -18.41
C HIS A 47 0.82 -6.80 -18.47
N LEU A 48 -0.17 -5.91 -18.63
CA LEU A 48 -1.59 -6.27 -18.67
C LEU A 48 -2.30 -5.63 -19.87
N ARG A 49 -2.15 -6.24 -21.05
CA ARG A 49 -2.90 -5.78 -22.24
C ARG A 49 -4.40 -5.97 -22.01
N CYS A 50 -5.21 -4.94 -22.29
CA CYS A 50 -6.67 -5.04 -22.27
C CYS A 50 -7.17 -6.02 -23.32
N SER A 51 -7.32 -7.27 -22.92
CA SER A 51 -7.75 -8.37 -23.77
C SER A 51 -8.62 -9.35 -22.97
N PRO A 52 -9.49 -10.14 -23.62
CA PRO A 52 -10.28 -11.17 -22.96
C PRO A 52 -9.47 -12.41 -22.58
N GLU A 53 -8.19 -12.44 -22.98
CA GLU A 53 -7.31 -13.58 -22.78
C GLU A 53 -6.94 -13.75 -21.31
N LEU A 54 -6.52 -14.97 -20.99
CA LEU A 54 -5.96 -15.25 -19.69
C LEU A 54 -4.50 -14.81 -19.66
N ILE A 55 -4.16 -13.91 -18.74
CA ILE A 55 -2.82 -13.34 -18.63
C ILE A 55 -2.10 -14.01 -17.47
N GLN A 56 -0.92 -14.56 -17.75
CA GLN A 56 0.02 -15.03 -16.73
C GLN A 56 1.16 -14.03 -16.62
N ASP A 57 1.68 -13.83 -15.41
CA ASP A 57 2.88 -13.02 -15.22
C ASP A 57 4.09 -13.67 -15.92
N GLU A 58 4.74 -12.91 -16.81
CA GLU A 58 5.92 -13.36 -17.56
C GLU A 58 7.23 -13.05 -16.82
N VAL A 59 7.19 -12.15 -15.83
CA VAL A 59 8.37 -11.69 -15.10
C VAL A 59 8.85 -12.75 -14.10
N GLY A 60 7.91 -13.51 -13.51
CA GLY A 60 8.20 -14.57 -12.54
C GLY A 60 8.58 -14.05 -11.15
N LEU A 61 8.47 -12.75 -10.91
CA LEU A 61 8.69 -12.13 -9.60
C LEU A 61 7.44 -12.28 -8.72
N TRP A 62 7.57 -11.92 -7.44
CA TRP A 62 6.44 -11.83 -6.48
C TRP A 62 5.56 -13.09 -6.41
N GLN A 63 6.18 -14.26 -6.55
CA GLN A 63 5.48 -15.57 -6.57
C GLN A 63 4.48 -15.69 -7.73
N GLY A 64 4.76 -15.05 -8.87
CA GLY A 64 3.93 -15.06 -10.07
C GLY A 64 2.75 -14.10 -10.04
N LEU A 65 2.66 -13.22 -9.03
CA LEU A 65 1.65 -12.16 -8.98
C LEU A 65 2.10 -10.98 -9.85
N HIS A 66 1.25 -10.53 -10.76
CA HIS A 66 1.53 -9.34 -11.58
C HIS A 66 1.85 -8.12 -10.73
N GLY A 67 2.82 -7.32 -11.17
CA GLY A 67 3.36 -6.17 -10.43
C GLY A 67 2.30 -5.19 -9.93
N VAL A 68 1.30 -4.84 -10.76
CA VAL A 68 0.24 -3.89 -10.36
C VAL A 68 -0.59 -4.38 -9.16
N PHE A 69 -0.75 -5.69 -8.99
CA PHE A 69 -1.45 -6.24 -7.82
C PHE A 69 -0.48 -6.39 -6.64
N ASN A 70 0.79 -6.64 -6.92
CA ASN A 70 1.83 -6.64 -5.89
C ASN A 70 2.00 -5.25 -5.24
N ASP A 71 1.71 -4.14 -5.94
CA ASP A 71 1.68 -2.79 -5.35
C ASP A 71 0.68 -2.63 -4.19
N SER A 72 -0.32 -3.51 -4.11
CA SER A 72 -1.27 -3.51 -2.99
C SER A 72 -0.76 -4.29 -1.78
N LEU A 73 0.24 -5.15 -1.94
CA LEU A 73 0.79 -5.93 -0.84
C LEU A 73 1.81 -5.11 -0.04
N PRO A 74 1.84 -5.24 1.29
CA PRO A 74 2.90 -4.64 2.07
C PRO A 74 4.23 -5.36 1.82
N ASP A 75 5.32 -4.62 2.03
CA ASP A 75 6.67 -5.17 2.15
C ASP A 75 7.19 -5.04 3.60
N GLY A 76 8.48 -5.32 3.82
CA GLY A 76 9.23 -5.14 5.07
C GLY A 76 8.43 -4.93 6.35
N TRP A 77 8.05 -3.67 6.64
CA TRP A 77 7.31 -3.30 7.85
C TRP A 77 5.88 -3.83 7.90
N GLY A 78 5.05 -3.54 6.90
CA GLY A 78 3.66 -3.99 6.88
C GLY A 78 3.54 -5.51 6.80
N LEU A 79 4.47 -6.16 6.09
CA LEU A 79 4.54 -7.61 5.99
C LEU A 79 4.86 -8.25 7.35
N LEU A 80 5.77 -7.65 8.13
CA LEU A 80 6.06 -8.08 9.51
C LEU A 80 4.79 -8.04 10.37
N LEU A 81 4.03 -6.94 10.32
CA LEU A 81 2.80 -6.80 11.08
C LEU A 81 1.73 -7.81 10.65
N MET A 82 1.52 -7.98 9.35
CA MET A 82 0.58 -8.95 8.80
C MET A 82 0.95 -10.39 9.20
N ASP A 83 2.22 -10.77 9.09
CA ASP A 83 2.70 -12.11 9.45
C ASP A 83 2.55 -12.40 10.95
N ARG A 84 2.70 -11.40 11.82
CA ARG A 84 2.45 -11.56 13.25
C ARG A 84 0.98 -11.84 13.53
N GLU A 85 0.07 -11.14 12.85
CA GLU A 85 -1.36 -11.34 13.04
C GLU A 85 -1.85 -12.69 12.49
N LEU A 86 -1.33 -13.10 11.34
CA LEU A 86 -1.56 -14.43 10.79
C LEU A 86 -1.13 -15.52 11.80
N ARG A 87 0.06 -15.39 12.40
CA ARG A 87 0.55 -16.33 13.42
C ARG A 87 -0.35 -16.35 14.67
N LYS A 88 -0.78 -15.18 15.16
CA LYS A 88 -1.73 -15.09 16.29
C LYS A 88 -3.04 -15.81 15.99
N SER A 89 -3.48 -15.76 14.73
CA SER A 89 -4.67 -16.46 14.24
C SER A 89 -4.42 -17.95 13.92
N GLY A 90 -3.24 -18.49 14.23
CA GLY A 90 -2.88 -19.89 13.97
C GLY A 90 -2.56 -20.22 12.51
N VAL A 91 -2.38 -19.21 11.65
CA VAL A 91 -2.04 -19.36 10.24
C VAL A 91 -0.53 -19.22 10.06
N ASP A 92 0.10 -20.22 9.42
CA ASP A 92 1.52 -20.16 9.05
C ASP A 92 1.71 -19.20 7.84
N PRO A 93 2.39 -18.04 8.01
CA PRO A 93 2.54 -17.06 6.94
C PRO A 93 3.31 -17.57 5.73
N HIS A 94 4.16 -18.60 5.88
CA HIS A 94 4.89 -19.21 4.77
C HIS A 94 4.00 -20.03 3.84
N ARG A 95 2.78 -20.36 4.27
CA ARG A 95 1.78 -21.10 3.49
C ARG A 95 0.70 -20.19 2.91
N VAL A 96 0.77 -18.89 3.15
CA VAL A 96 -0.21 -17.90 2.69
C VAL A 96 0.20 -17.39 1.31
N SER A 97 -0.62 -17.71 0.30
CA SER A 97 -0.39 -17.25 -1.07
C SER A 97 -0.63 -15.73 -1.22
N PRO A 98 -0.06 -15.08 -2.25
CA PRO A 98 -0.29 -13.66 -2.50
C PRO A 98 -1.78 -13.30 -2.61
N LEU A 99 -2.61 -14.15 -3.24
CA LEU A 99 -4.06 -13.93 -3.33
C LEU A 99 -4.74 -13.93 -1.97
N HIS A 100 -4.28 -14.75 -1.03
CA HIS A 100 -4.83 -14.73 0.33
C HIS A 100 -4.40 -13.46 1.07
N ARG A 101 -3.17 -12.96 0.84
CA ARG A 101 -2.74 -11.67 1.42
C ARG A 101 -3.56 -10.50 0.85
N LEU A 102 -3.85 -10.50 -0.45
CA LEU A 102 -4.74 -9.53 -1.07
C LEU A 102 -6.17 -9.61 -0.52
N ALA A 103 -6.73 -10.81 -0.36
CA ALA A 103 -8.03 -11.02 0.29
C ALA A 103 -8.06 -10.53 1.74
N TRP A 104 -6.95 -10.71 2.47
CA TRP A 104 -6.81 -10.25 3.84
C TRP A 104 -6.84 -8.72 3.91
N LEU A 105 -6.16 -8.02 2.99
CA LEU A 105 -6.20 -6.56 2.91
C LEU A 105 -7.57 -6.06 2.43
N GLY A 106 -8.19 -6.76 1.48
CA GLY A 106 -9.51 -6.47 0.96
C GLY A 106 -9.63 -5.05 0.43
N HIS A 107 -10.33 -4.19 1.17
CA HIS A 107 -10.56 -2.78 0.82
C HIS A 107 -9.52 -1.81 1.43
N SER A 108 -8.64 -2.30 2.31
CA SER A 108 -7.65 -1.50 3.06
C SER A 108 -6.28 -1.38 2.37
N THR A 109 -6.25 -1.29 1.05
CA THR A 109 -5.05 -1.25 0.19
C THR A 109 -4.60 0.18 -0.13
N MET A 110 -3.34 0.35 -0.53
CA MET A 110 -2.88 1.61 -1.13
C MET A 110 -3.52 1.80 -2.53
N GLY A 111 -3.74 3.05 -2.93
CA GLY A 111 -4.38 3.37 -4.20
C GLY A 111 -5.85 2.93 -4.26
N ALA A 112 -6.34 2.68 -5.47
CA ALA A 112 -7.75 2.43 -5.75
C ALA A 112 -8.11 0.95 -6.02
N LEU A 113 -7.13 0.03 -6.09
CA LEU A 113 -7.43 -1.38 -6.31
C LEU A 113 -7.87 -2.05 -5.01
N VAL A 114 -9.03 -2.69 -5.01
CA VAL A 114 -9.56 -3.43 -3.87
C VAL A 114 -9.95 -4.84 -4.27
N TYR A 115 -10.05 -5.73 -3.29
CA TYR A 115 -10.11 -7.17 -3.55
C TYR A 115 -11.26 -7.85 -2.80
N GLU A 116 -11.96 -8.75 -3.49
CA GLU A 116 -13.08 -9.50 -2.92
C GLU A 116 -13.05 -10.99 -3.27
N PRO A 117 -13.45 -11.90 -2.36
CA PRO A 117 -14.01 -11.63 -1.02
C PRO A 117 -12.94 -11.17 -0.02
N VAL A 118 -13.36 -10.32 0.93
CA VAL A 118 -12.51 -9.90 2.05
C VAL A 118 -12.43 -11.03 3.08
N SER A 119 -11.22 -11.36 3.53
CA SER A 119 -10.98 -12.37 4.57
C SER A 119 -10.31 -11.82 5.83
N GLY A 120 -9.84 -10.58 5.79
CA GLY A 120 -9.23 -9.90 6.94
C GLY A 120 -10.28 -9.22 7.83
N PRO A 121 -9.81 -8.53 8.88
CA PRO A 121 -10.69 -7.82 9.80
C PRO A 121 -11.34 -6.60 9.16
N ASP A 122 -12.51 -6.22 9.68
CA ASP A 122 -13.24 -5.02 9.25
C ASP A 122 -12.42 -3.74 9.44
N SER A 123 -12.76 -2.73 8.63
CA SER A 123 -11.96 -1.51 8.47
C SER A 123 -12.34 -0.32 9.36
N ASP A 124 -12.98 -0.58 10.50
CA ASP A 124 -13.40 0.50 11.41
C ASP A 124 -12.20 1.32 11.91
N SER A 125 -12.41 2.64 11.97
CA SER A 125 -11.40 3.60 12.43
C SER A 125 -11.22 3.49 13.94
N LEU A 126 -9.97 3.36 14.39
CA LEU A 126 -9.61 3.37 15.81
C LEU A 126 -8.98 4.70 16.18
N LEU A 127 -9.23 5.18 17.41
CA LEU A 127 -8.51 6.34 17.95
C LEU A 127 -7.02 6.01 18.13
N VAL A 128 -6.17 6.98 17.83
CA VAL A 128 -4.71 6.83 17.86
C VAL A 128 -4.11 7.87 18.79
N ASP A 129 -3.27 7.40 19.72
CA ASP A 129 -2.24 8.22 20.36
C ASP A 129 -0.94 8.01 19.58
N LEU A 130 -0.45 9.07 18.93
CA LEU A 130 0.66 8.96 18.00
C LEU A 130 1.98 8.59 18.69
N ASN A 131 2.22 9.09 19.91
CA ASN A 131 3.41 8.78 20.68
C ASN A 131 3.39 7.32 21.15
N ARG A 132 2.23 6.85 21.63
CA ARG A 132 2.04 5.43 21.98
C ARG A 132 2.24 4.52 20.78
N LEU A 133 1.70 4.91 19.62
CA LEU A 133 1.81 4.18 18.37
C LEU A 133 3.29 4.06 17.93
N ALA A 134 4.01 5.18 17.94
CA ALA A 134 5.43 5.23 17.58
C ALA A 134 6.29 4.37 18.51
N ASN A 135 6.04 4.45 19.83
CA ASN A 135 6.77 3.65 20.82
C ASN A 135 6.56 2.14 20.60
N ASN A 136 5.32 1.70 20.36
CA ASN A 136 5.05 0.30 20.05
C ASN A 136 5.68 -0.11 18.71
N ALA A 137 5.64 0.76 17.70
CA ALA A 137 6.26 0.50 16.40
C ALA A 137 7.78 0.27 16.52
N GLN A 138 8.47 1.07 17.33
CA GLN A 138 9.89 0.89 17.62
C GLN A 138 10.19 -0.41 18.38
N GLN A 139 9.40 -0.75 19.41
CA GLN A 139 9.57 -1.99 20.17
C GLN A 139 9.34 -3.23 19.29
N VAL A 140 8.30 -3.19 18.44
CA VAL A 140 8.00 -4.25 17.47
C VAL A 140 9.13 -4.40 16.45
N PHE A 141 9.56 -3.30 15.84
CA PHE A 141 10.60 -3.31 14.81
C PHE A 141 11.96 -3.81 15.34
N SER A 142 12.29 -3.43 16.59
CA SER A 142 13.53 -3.84 17.27
C SER A 142 13.49 -5.25 17.85
N GLY A 143 12.35 -5.96 17.75
CA GLY A 143 12.17 -7.29 18.34
C GLY A 143 12.04 -7.29 19.87
N GLN A 144 11.84 -6.13 20.50
CA GLN A 144 11.63 -6.00 21.95
C GLN A 144 10.21 -6.37 22.38
N SER A 145 9.24 -6.36 21.46
CA SER A 145 7.85 -6.75 21.74
C SER A 145 7.27 -7.54 20.57
N ASP A 146 6.57 -8.63 20.90
CA ASP A 146 5.70 -9.36 19.97
C ASP A 146 4.25 -8.82 19.99
N GLU A 147 3.92 -8.02 21.01
CA GLU A 147 2.63 -7.38 21.14
C GLU A 147 2.54 -6.16 20.22
N VAL A 148 1.74 -6.31 19.17
CA VAL A 148 1.34 -5.26 18.24
C VAL A 148 0.02 -4.67 18.71
N LEU A 149 -0.03 -3.35 18.92
CA LEU A 149 -1.27 -2.64 19.22
C LEU A 149 -2.30 -2.80 18.09
N PRO A 150 -3.60 -2.92 18.38
CA PRO A 150 -4.64 -3.00 17.34
C PRO A 150 -4.56 -1.84 16.34
N GLU A 151 -4.38 -0.61 16.84
CA GLU A 151 -4.23 0.58 15.99
C GLU A 151 -2.98 0.52 15.10
N LEU A 152 -1.87 -0.08 15.58
CA LEU A 152 -0.64 -0.24 14.78
C LEU A 152 -0.81 -1.29 13.69
N PHE A 153 -1.48 -2.39 14.01
CA PHE A 153 -1.80 -3.41 13.03
C PHE A 153 -2.63 -2.83 11.89
N ARG A 154 -3.71 -2.10 12.23
CA ARG A 154 -4.62 -1.49 11.25
C ARG A 154 -3.88 -0.44 10.41
N ALA A 155 -3.18 0.50 11.05
CA ALA A 155 -2.53 1.61 10.35
C ALA A 155 -1.23 1.22 9.61
N GLY A 156 -0.49 0.22 10.10
CA GLY A 156 0.85 -0.11 9.61
C GLY A 156 0.92 -1.25 8.59
N GLY A 157 -0.16 -2.03 8.43
CA GLY A 157 -0.14 -3.27 7.65
C GLY A 157 -0.26 -3.12 6.13
N SER A 158 -0.72 -1.97 5.63
CA SER A 158 -0.96 -1.72 4.19
C SER A 158 0.19 -1.01 3.46
N PRO A 159 0.84 0.04 4.02
CA PRO A 159 1.82 0.80 3.26
C PRO A 159 3.11 0.01 3.03
N GLY A 160 3.66 0.10 1.81
CA GLY A 160 4.99 -0.42 1.49
C GLY A 160 6.12 0.36 2.17
N GLY A 161 7.33 -0.20 2.16
CA GLY A 161 8.59 0.25 2.71
C GLY A 161 9.05 -0.49 3.98
N ALA A 162 10.36 -0.61 4.13
CA ALA A 162 10.98 -1.42 5.18
C ALA A 162 10.96 -0.79 6.59
N ARG A 163 10.80 0.53 6.69
CA ARG A 163 10.86 1.27 7.97
C ARG A 163 9.47 1.45 8.58
N PRO A 164 9.37 1.55 9.93
CA PRO A 164 8.10 1.77 10.62
C PRO A 164 7.33 2.99 10.12
N LYS A 165 6.05 2.76 9.81
CA LYS A 165 5.14 3.80 9.33
C LYS A 165 3.69 3.41 9.61
N ALA A 166 2.81 4.40 9.60
CA ALA A 166 1.39 4.24 9.85
C ALA A 166 0.54 5.17 8.98
N LEU A 167 -0.60 4.65 8.53
CA LEU A 167 -1.67 5.41 7.89
C LEU A 167 -2.61 5.92 8.98
N ILE A 168 -2.66 7.23 9.15
CA ILE A 168 -3.55 7.89 10.11
C ILE A 168 -4.35 9.01 9.44
N ALA A 169 -5.43 9.46 10.05
CA ALA A 169 -6.16 10.62 9.59
C ALA A 169 -6.44 11.59 10.74
N THR A 170 -6.43 12.89 10.43
CA THR A 170 -6.56 13.95 11.43
C THR A 170 -7.75 14.86 11.16
N LYS A 171 -8.44 15.30 12.22
CA LYS A 171 -9.44 16.37 12.19
C LYS A 171 -9.41 17.16 13.51
N GLY A 172 -8.87 18.38 13.46
CA GLY A 172 -8.52 19.10 14.69
C GLY A 172 -7.53 18.26 15.49
N ASP A 173 -7.81 18.05 16.78
CA ASP A 173 -6.96 17.25 17.68
C ASP A 173 -7.25 15.73 17.60
N GLN A 174 -8.24 15.31 16.82
CA GLN A 174 -8.57 13.88 16.67
C GLN A 174 -7.63 13.22 15.67
N VAL A 175 -7.05 12.09 16.09
CA VAL A 175 -6.24 11.20 15.24
C VAL A 175 -6.85 9.80 15.24
N ILE A 176 -7.04 9.25 14.05
CA ILE A 176 -7.59 7.90 13.85
C ILE A 176 -6.74 7.08 12.87
N THR A 177 -6.92 5.76 12.84
CA THR A 177 -6.35 4.90 11.78
C THR A 177 -6.98 5.23 10.41
N ALA A 178 -6.21 5.07 9.33
CA ALA A 178 -6.62 5.46 7.98
C ALA A 178 -6.30 4.39 6.91
N ASP A 179 -6.48 3.12 7.28
CA ASP A 179 -6.33 1.99 6.38
C ASP A 179 -7.58 1.76 5.51
N GLY A 180 -8.77 2.15 5.98
CA GLY A 180 -10.04 2.07 5.25
C GLY A 180 -10.49 3.39 4.63
N GLU A 181 -11.81 3.57 4.53
CA GLU A 181 -12.41 4.82 4.06
C GLU A 181 -12.23 5.96 5.05
N ILE A 182 -11.93 7.14 4.52
CA ILE A 182 -11.60 8.32 5.33
C ILE A 182 -12.90 9.07 5.68
N PRO A 183 -13.22 9.24 6.97
CA PRO A 183 -14.43 9.97 7.35
C PRO A 183 -14.40 11.43 6.88
N GLN A 184 -15.58 12.00 6.63
CA GLN A 184 -15.69 13.36 6.11
C GLN A 184 -15.02 14.41 7.01
N GLY A 185 -14.17 15.24 6.39
CA GLY A 185 -13.44 16.32 7.05
C GLY A 185 -12.16 15.86 7.76
N PHE A 186 -11.80 14.58 7.68
CA PHE A 186 -10.46 14.12 8.04
C PHE A 186 -9.50 14.23 6.85
N VAL A 187 -8.23 14.46 7.16
CA VAL A 187 -7.13 14.45 6.19
C VAL A 187 -6.28 13.20 6.44
N SER A 188 -6.01 12.41 5.41
CA SER A 188 -5.22 11.18 5.53
C SER A 188 -3.72 11.43 5.33
N TRP A 189 -2.92 10.81 6.19
CA TRP A 189 -1.48 10.97 6.28
C TRP A 189 -0.78 9.61 6.31
N LEU A 190 0.39 9.55 5.70
CA LEU A 190 1.40 8.54 5.97
C LEU A 190 2.43 9.15 6.93
N VAL A 191 2.50 8.60 8.14
CA VAL A 191 3.44 9.05 9.17
C VAL A 191 4.57 8.04 9.28
N LYS A 192 5.82 8.52 9.30
CA LYS A 192 7.00 7.69 9.46
C LYS A 192 7.55 7.82 10.88
N PHE A 193 7.93 6.68 11.46
CA PHE A 193 8.57 6.63 12.77
C PHE A 193 10.04 6.24 12.62
N SER A 194 10.91 6.93 13.36
CA SER A 194 12.33 6.59 13.40
C SER A 194 12.52 5.18 13.96
N ALA A 195 13.36 4.38 13.31
CA ALA A 195 13.88 3.14 13.88
C ALA A 195 15.01 3.45 14.89
N LYS A 196 15.36 2.45 15.69
CA LYS A 196 16.39 2.59 16.74
C LYS A 196 17.77 2.99 16.21
N ASP A 197 18.11 2.55 15.01
CA ASP A 197 19.40 2.82 14.38
C ASP A 197 19.39 4.08 13.49
N ASP A 198 18.25 4.76 13.39
CA ASP A 198 18.15 6.02 12.66
C ASP A 198 18.69 7.18 13.51
N PHE A 199 19.00 8.31 12.86
CA PHE A 199 19.33 9.53 13.57
C PHE A 199 18.13 10.01 14.42
N PRO A 200 18.38 10.58 15.62
CA PRO A 200 17.29 11.08 16.48
C PRO A 200 16.37 12.09 15.77
N ASP A 201 16.91 12.86 14.82
CA ASP A 201 16.25 13.89 14.05
C ASP A 201 15.86 13.43 12.63
N ALA A 202 15.80 12.12 12.36
CA ALA A 202 15.46 11.58 11.04
C ALA A 202 14.15 12.17 10.47
N GLY A 203 13.11 12.34 11.30
CA GLY A 203 11.86 12.99 10.88
C GLY A 203 12.04 14.46 10.50
N ASN A 204 12.82 15.22 11.27
CA ASN A 204 13.15 16.61 10.97
C ASN A 204 13.98 16.75 9.69
N ILE A 205 14.90 15.82 9.45
CA ILE A 205 15.70 15.74 8.23
C ILE A 205 14.79 15.49 7.02
N GLU A 206 13.89 14.50 7.08
CA GLU A 206 12.93 14.26 6.00
C GLU A 206 12.02 15.48 5.75
N TYR A 207 11.56 16.15 6.82
CA TYR A 207 10.77 17.36 6.69
C TYR A 207 11.54 18.47 5.99
N ALA A 208 12.80 18.71 6.37
CA ALA A 208 13.66 19.70 5.74
C ALA A 208 13.83 19.42 4.23
N TYR A 209 14.09 18.16 3.85
CA TYR A 209 14.15 17.78 2.43
C TYR A 209 12.83 18.01 1.70
N SER A 210 11.68 17.76 2.34
CA SER A 210 10.37 18.03 1.73
C SER A 210 10.15 19.52 1.45
N LEU A 211 10.66 20.41 2.31
CA LEU A 211 10.60 21.85 2.10
C LEU A 211 11.53 22.29 0.98
N MET A 212 12.75 21.75 0.93
CA MET A 212 13.70 22.04 -0.16
C MET A 212 13.18 21.58 -1.52
N ALA A 213 12.52 20.43 -1.59
CA ALA A 213 11.90 19.93 -2.82
C ALA A 213 10.82 20.90 -3.32
N LYS A 214 9.96 21.40 -2.42
CA LYS A 214 8.91 22.40 -2.75
C LYS A 214 9.51 23.73 -3.19
N ASP A 215 10.54 24.21 -2.51
CA ASP A 215 11.25 25.44 -2.88
C ASP A 215 11.92 25.32 -4.26
N ALA A 216 12.37 24.12 -4.62
CA ALA A 216 12.89 23.79 -5.94
C ALA A 216 11.80 23.62 -7.02
N GLY A 217 10.51 23.75 -6.68
CA GLY A 217 9.39 23.63 -7.62
C GLY A 217 8.94 22.20 -7.92
N ILE A 218 9.37 21.20 -7.14
CA ILE A 218 8.90 19.82 -7.26
C ILE A 218 7.48 19.73 -6.68
N ASP A 219 6.54 19.20 -7.47
CA ASP A 219 5.19 18.92 -6.98
C ASP A 219 5.23 17.80 -5.93
N MET A 220 4.82 18.14 -4.71
CA MET A 220 4.90 17.27 -3.56
C MET A 220 3.67 17.46 -2.67
N PRO A 221 3.09 16.38 -2.11
CA PRO A 221 1.99 16.49 -1.17
C PRO A 221 2.31 17.39 0.03
N ASN A 222 1.27 17.84 0.75
CA ASN A 222 1.46 18.56 2.00
C ASN A 222 2.23 17.72 3.00
N THR A 223 3.17 18.37 3.72
CA THR A 223 4.04 17.72 4.70
C THR A 223 4.03 18.51 5.99
N GLN A 224 4.17 17.82 7.12
CA GLN A 224 4.28 18.43 8.44
C GLN A 224 5.07 17.55 9.41
N LEU A 225 5.49 18.15 10.53
CA LEU A 225 6.01 17.42 11.69
C LEU A 225 4.90 17.29 12.73
N MET A 226 4.43 16.07 12.94
CA MET A 226 3.49 15.75 14.02
C MET A 226 4.26 15.51 15.32
N GLU A 227 3.73 15.99 16.44
CA GLU A 227 4.40 15.96 17.76
C GLU A 227 5.82 16.58 17.74
N GLY A 228 6.11 17.44 16.74
CA GLY A 228 7.43 18.05 16.55
C GLY A 228 8.54 17.11 16.07
N GLN A 229 8.26 15.82 15.82
CA GLN A 229 9.29 14.82 15.51
C GLN A 229 8.94 13.83 14.40
N TYR A 230 7.66 13.55 14.15
CA TYR A 230 7.26 12.54 13.16
C TYR A 230 6.97 13.18 11.81
N PHE A 231 7.74 12.81 10.79
CA PHE A 231 7.47 13.25 9.43
C PHE A 231 6.15 12.64 8.94
N ALA A 232 5.21 13.51 8.58
CA ALA A 232 3.93 13.14 8.01
C ALA A 232 3.78 13.74 6.61
N THR A 233 3.44 12.90 5.65
CA THR A 233 3.07 13.33 4.29
C THR A 233 1.60 13.03 4.05
N GLN A 234 0.86 14.00 3.52
CA GLN A 234 -0.52 13.81 3.12
C GLN A 234 -0.55 12.75 2.02
N ARG A 235 -1.51 11.82 2.10
CA ARG A 235 -1.72 10.83 1.05
C ARG A 235 -2.30 11.51 -0.19
N PHE A 236 -1.61 11.36 -1.32
CA PHE A 236 -2.12 11.84 -2.62
C PHE A 236 -3.15 10.87 -3.20
N ASP A 237 -3.14 9.60 -2.79
CA ASP A 237 -4.01 8.53 -3.30
C ASP A 237 -5.39 8.49 -2.61
N ARG A 238 -5.64 9.43 -1.70
CA ARG A 238 -6.89 9.61 -0.96
C ARG A 238 -7.28 11.08 -0.96
N THR A 239 -8.38 11.40 -1.64
CA THR A 239 -8.89 12.78 -1.73
C THR A 239 -10.37 12.83 -1.40
N ALA A 240 -10.92 14.04 -1.25
CA ALA A 240 -12.37 14.22 -1.07
C ALA A 240 -13.18 13.76 -2.29
N ALA A 241 -12.55 13.61 -3.46
CA ALA A 241 -13.18 13.11 -4.68
C ALA A 241 -13.12 11.57 -4.80
N GLY A 242 -12.42 10.88 -3.89
CA GLY A 242 -12.27 9.44 -3.89
C GLY A 242 -10.81 8.98 -3.84
N ARG A 243 -10.54 7.82 -4.45
CA ARG A 243 -9.20 7.21 -4.50
C ARG A 243 -8.54 7.42 -5.85
N HIS A 244 -7.21 7.48 -5.87
CA HIS A 244 -6.45 7.42 -7.12
C HIS A 244 -5.82 6.04 -7.31
N HIS A 245 -5.89 5.51 -8.53
CA HIS A 245 -5.11 4.34 -8.89
C HIS A 245 -3.62 4.69 -8.88
N ILE A 246 -2.81 3.76 -8.40
CA ILE A 246 -1.35 3.90 -8.34
C ILE A 246 -0.71 2.66 -8.95
N HIS A 247 0.42 2.85 -9.60
CA HIS A 247 1.28 1.77 -10.05
C HIS A 247 2.73 2.23 -9.89
N THR A 248 3.52 1.55 -9.05
CA THR A 248 4.88 1.98 -8.77
C THR A 248 5.80 1.68 -9.94
N PHE A 249 6.82 2.51 -10.15
CA PHE A 249 7.76 2.36 -11.26
C PHE A 249 8.38 0.97 -11.33
N GLY A 250 8.89 0.44 -10.21
CA GLY A 250 9.51 -0.89 -10.18
C GLY A 250 8.54 -2.00 -10.59
N ASN A 251 7.32 -1.99 -10.05
CA ASN A 251 6.32 -2.99 -10.41
C ASN A 251 5.75 -2.79 -11.82
N MET A 252 5.77 -1.57 -12.35
CA MET A 252 5.33 -1.24 -13.72
C MET A 252 6.26 -1.83 -14.78
N VAL A 253 7.58 -1.86 -14.52
CA VAL A 253 8.57 -2.39 -15.46
C VAL A 253 9.03 -3.82 -15.15
N GLY A 254 8.45 -4.46 -14.13
CA GLY A 254 8.83 -5.82 -13.76
C GLY A 254 10.19 -5.91 -13.04
N ALA A 255 10.59 -4.89 -12.28
CA ALA A 255 11.87 -4.88 -11.57
C ALA A 255 11.72 -5.17 -10.07
N ASP A 256 12.60 -6.03 -9.55
CA ASP A 256 12.70 -6.30 -8.11
C ASP A 256 13.35 -5.10 -7.41
N PHE A 257 12.56 -4.37 -6.59
CA PHE A 257 13.03 -3.23 -5.80
C PHE A 257 14.15 -3.56 -4.80
N ARG A 258 14.46 -4.84 -4.58
CA ARG A 258 15.58 -5.30 -3.75
C ARG A 258 16.91 -5.34 -4.50
N VAL A 259 16.88 -5.23 -5.82
CA VAL A 259 18.05 -5.25 -6.69
C VAL A 259 18.25 -3.84 -7.26
N PRO A 260 19.44 -3.23 -7.13
CA PRO A 260 19.72 -1.91 -7.70
C PRO A 260 19.98 -2.03 -9.20
N ASN A 261 18.92 -2.28 -9.99
CA ASN A 261 18.98 -2.54 -11.43
C ASN A 261 18.27 -1.49 -12.29
N LEU A 262 17.78 -0.41 -11.69
CA LEU A 262 17.14 0.72 -12.36
C LEU A 262 17.80 2.02 -11.92
N ASP A 263 17.81 2.99 -12.81
CA ASP A 263 18.24 4.36 -12.51
C ASP A 263 17.24 5.43 -12.99
N TYR A 264 17.64 6.70 -12.89
CA TYR A 264 16.80 7.82 -13.31
C TYR A 264 16.62 7.91 -14.82
N GLU A 265 17.56 7.40 -15.62
CA GLU A 265 17.41 7.35 -17.07
C GLU A 265 16.27 6.40 -17.45
N ASP A 266 16.22 5.22 -16.82
CA ASP A 266 15.12 4.27 -16.99
C ASP A 266 13.77 4.89 -16.61
N LEU A 267 13.72 5.59 -15.46
CA LEU A 267 12.51 6.26 -15.00
C LEU A 267 12.03 7.32 -16.02
N PHE A 268 12.93 8.16 -16.52
CA PHE A 268 12.56 9.20 -17.48
C PHE A 268 12.10 8.63 -18.83
N ARG A 269 12.71 7.53 -19.28
CA ARG A 269 12.26 6.83 -20.50
C ARG A 269 10.84 6.30 -20.35
N VAL A 270 10.51 5.71 -19.21
CA VAL A 270 9.15 5.23 -18.94
C VAL A 270 8.16 6.38 -18.86
N VAL A 271 8.50 7.47 -18.16
CA VAL A 271 7.63 8.66 -18.11
C VAL A 271 7.29 9.15 -19.52
N LEU A 272 8.29 9.30 -20.40
CA LEU A 272 8.08 9.74 -21.79
C LEU A 272 7.22 8.80 -22.64
N ASP A 273 7.16 7.51 -22.29
CA ASP A 273 6.38 6.51 -23.03
C ASP A 273 4.92 6.44 -22.56
N VAL A 274 4.67 6.71 -21.26
CA VAL A 274 3.32 6.57 -20.66
C VAL A 274 2.56 7.88 -20.46
N THR A 275 3.20 9.04 -20.64
CA THR A 275 2.55 10.37 -20.57
C THR A 275 2.54 11.07 -21.92
#